data_AF-A0A1L9BVC0-F1
#
_entry.id   AF-A0A1L9BVC0-F1
#
_cell.length_a   1.000
_cell.length_b   1.000
_cell.length_c   1.000
_cell.angle_alpha   90.00
_cell.angle_beta   90.00
_cell.angle_gamma   90.00
#
_symmetry.space_group_name_H-M   'P 1'
#
loop_
_entity.id
_entity.type
_entity.pdbx_description
1 polymer ?
#
loop_
_entity_poly.entity_id
_entity_poly.type
_entity_poly.pdbx_seq_one_letter_code
_entity_poly.pdbx_strand_id
1 'polypeptide(L)'
;MVTTILEIAAWAVALMLAVTMALVARGFLPVAMRADGSPVYHLSAGVVLIFTASALRALYWDVMPLALDAVYNGSWSAWHGMVGRPIPNIVLGLLFIWGGRHLLVLFWLLIPEHARCRYSILTAPFYPRAAPMCRAIVSLLVRWRR
;
A
#
# COMPACT_ATOMS: atom_id res chain seq x y z
N MET A 1 23.08 -13.54 -22.49
CA MET A 1 21.93 -14.47 -22.41
C MET A 1 21.22 -14.47 -21.07
N VAL A 2 21.93 -14.41 -19.92
CA VAL A 2 21.27 -14.29 -18.60
C VAL A 2 20.52 -12.96 -18.45
N THR A 3 21.06 -11.87 -19.01
CA THR A 3 20.46 -10.53 -19.02
C THR A 3 19.10 -10.48 -19.72
N THR A 4 18.97 -11.12 -20.89
CA THR A 4 17.73 -11.11 -21.68
C THR A 4 16.57 -11.87 -21.01
N ILE A 5 16.85 -12.95 -20.27
CA ILE A 5 15.80 -13.68 -19.54
C ILE A 5 15.29 -12.86 -18.35
N LEU A 6 16.20 -12.20 -17.63
CA LEU A 6 15.87 -11.38 -16.47
C LEU A 6 15.03 -10.16 -16.87
N GLU A 7 15.37 -9.52 -17.99
CA GLU A 7 14.61 -8.40 -18.55
C GLU A 7 13.20 -8.82 -18.95
N ILE A 8 13.04 -9.93 -19.67
CA ILE A 8 11.72 -10.44 -20.07
C ILE A 8 10.86 -10.76 -18.84
N ALA A 9 11.45 -11.38 -17.81
CA ALA A 9 10.75 -11.66 -16.56
C ALA A 9 10.30 -10.36 -15.85
N ALA A 10 11.16 -9.34 -15.80
CA ALA A 10 10.81 -8.05 -15.23
C ALA A 10 9.63 -7.38 -15.97
N TRP A 11 9.65 -7.40 -17.31
CA TRP A 11 8.55 -6.89 -18.13
C TRP A 11 7.24 -7.66 -17.93
N ALA A 12 7.30 -8.99 -17.83
CA ALA A 12 6.13 -9.81 -17.58
C ALA A 12 5.50 -9.51 -16.20
N VAL A 13 6.33 -9.36 -15.16
CA VAL A 13 5.88 -8.98 -13.81
C VAL A 13 5.27 -7.58 -13.81
N ALA A 14 5.91 -6.62 -14.48
CA ALA A 14 5.40 -5.25 -14.59
C ALA A 14 4.05 -5.21 -15.32
N LEU A 15 3.89 -5.97 -16.41
CA LEU A 15 2.63 -6.07 -17.15
C LEU A 15 1.54 -6.73 -16.29
N MET A 16 1.85 -7.83 -15.61
CA MET A 16 0.92 -8.51 -14.72
C MET A 16 0.45 -7.59 -13.59
N LEU A 17 1.37 -6.83 -12.98
CA LEU A 17 1.05 -5.82 -11.97
C LEU A 17 0.16 -4.73 -12.54
N ALA A 18 0.46 -4.20 -13.72
CA ALA A 18 -0.33 -3.16 -14.38
C ALA A 18 -1.76 -3.63 -14.71
N VAL A 19 -1.91 -4.86 -15.21
CA VAL A 19 -3.23 -5.47 -15.46
C VAL A 19 -3.99 -5.67 -14.14
N THR A 20 -3.32 -6.18 -13.11
CA THR A 20 -3.92 -6.35 -11.79
C THR A 20 -4.36 -5.00 -11.22
N MET A 21 -3.57 -3.94 -11.38
CA MET A 21 -3.93 -2.57 -11.00
C MET A 21 -5.18 -2.11 -11.73
N ALA A 22 -5.24 -2.28 -13.05
CA ALA A 22 -6.38 -1.85 -13.84
C ALA A 22 -7.67 -2.55 -13.40
N LEU A 23 -7.59 -3.85 -13.08
CA LEU A 23 -8.72 -4.63 -12.58
C LEU A 23 -9.14 -4.21 -11.18
N VAL A 24 -8.20 -4.03 -10.25
CA VAL A 24 -8.48 -3.54 -8.89
C VAL A 24 -9.08 -2.14 -8.95
N ALA A 25 -8.49 -1.23 -9.71
CA ALA A 25 -9.05 0.10 -9.91
C ALA A 25 -10.45 0.01 -10.51
N ARG A 26 -10.68 -0.77 -11.56
CA ARG A 26 -12.02 -0.93 -12.15
C ARG A 26 -13.05 -1.46 -11.17
N GLY A 27 -12.68 -2.41 -10.32
CA GLY A 27 -13.58 -3.01 -9.33
C GLY A 27 -13.90 -2.10 -8.15
N PHE A 28 -12.89 -1.39 -7.62
CA PHE A 28 -13.01 -0.63 -6.37
C PHE A 28 -13.23 0.88 -6.59
N LEU A 29 -12.83 1.45 -7.72
CA LEU A 29 -12.94 2.90 -8.00
C LEU A 29 -14.39 3.41 -7.95
N PRO A 30 -15.40 2.75 -8.56
CA PRO A 30 -16.79 3.24 -8.51
C PRO A 30 -17.34 3.32 -7.08
N VAL A 31 -16.85 2.45 -6.20
CA VAL A 31 -17.24 2.42 -4.79
C VAL A 31 -16.43 3.42 -3.96
N ALA A 32 -15.12 3.53 -4.24
CA ALA A 32 -14.26 4.54 -3.62
C ALA A 32 -14.69 5.98 -3.95
N MET A 33 -15.41 6.21 -5.05
CA MET A 33 -15.94 7.53 -5.40
C MET A 33 -17.28 7.86 -4.71
N ARG A 34 -17.97 6.86 -4.15
CA ARG A 34 -19.19 7.06 -3.36
C ARG A 34 -18.75 7.40 -1.94
N ALA A 35 -18.65 8.70 -1.63
CA ALA A 35 -18.28 9.19 -0.30
C ALA A 35 -19.42 8.97 0.73
N ASP A 36 -19.88 7.73 0.87
CA ASP A 36 -21.03 7.32 1.69
C ASP A 36 -20.65 6.93 3.12
N GLY A 37 -19.34 6.90 3.45
CA GLY A 37 -18.83 6.51 4.76
C GLY A 37 -19.03 5.04 5.09
N SER A 38 -19.47 4.23 4.13
CA SER A 38 -19.71 2.81 4.33
C SER A 38 -18.40 2.03 4.58
N PRO A 39 -18.47 0.85 5.21
CA PRO A 39 -17.32 -0.06 5.28
C PRO A 39 -16.75 -0.34 3.89
N VAL A 40 -17.62 -0.48 2.87
CA VAL A 40 -17.19 -0.79 1.50
C VAL A 40 -16.42 0.37 0.89
N TYR A 41 -16.84 1.62 1.12
CA TYR A 41 -16.09 2.81 0.72
C TYR A 41 -14.69 2.84 1.36
N HIS A 42 -14.59 2.65 2.67
CA HIS A 42 -13.31 2.66 3.37
C HIS A 42 -12.38 1.53 2.92
N LEU A 43 -12.91 0.34 2.67
CA LEU A 43 -12.15 -0.76 2.05
C LEU A 43 -11.64 -0.37 0.67
N SER A 44 -12.52 0.12 -0.19
CA SER A 44 -12.22 0.45 -1.58
C SER A 44 -11.17 1.57 -1.68
N ALA A 45 -11.36 2.67 -0.94
CA ALA A 45 -10.44 3.79 -0.90
C ALA A 45 -9.08 3.40 -0.30
N GLY A 46 -9.07 2.60 0.77
CA GLY A 46 -7.84 2.10 1.39
C GLY A 46 -7.04 1.23 0.43
N VAL A 47 -7.70 0.28 -0.24
CA VAL A 47 -7.08 -0.59 -1.26
C VAL A 47 -6.52 0.25 -2.40
N VAL A 48 -7.30 1.15 -2.99
CA VAL A 48 -6.85 2.00 -4.11
C VAL A 48 -5.62 2.81 -3.71
N LEU A 49 -5.62 3.49 -2.56
CA LEU A 49 -4.49 4.32 -2.12
C LEU A 49 -3.21 3.51 -1.89
N ILE A 50 -3.30 2.39 -1.17
CA ILE A 50 -2.16 1.52 -0.87
C ILE A 50 -1.61 0.90 -2.16
N PHE A 51 -2.50 0.46 -3.06
CA PHE A 51 -2.09 -0.13 -4.33
C PHE A 51 -1.43 0.90 -5.24
N THR A 52 -2.00 2.11 -5.35
CA THR A 52 -1.39 3.23 -6.09
C THR A 52 -0.03 3.62 -5.53
N ALA A 53 0.12 3.74 -4.21
CA ALA A 53 1.41 4.01 -3.57
C ALA A 53 2.45 2.92 -3.90
N SER A 54 2.05 1.66 -3.81
CA SER A 54 2.94 0.52 -4.09
C SER A 54 3.40 0.50 -5.55
N ALA A 55 2.50 0.81 -6.48
CA ALA A 55 2.82 0.88 -7.89
C ALA A 55 3.71 2.07 -8.24
N LEU A 56 3.41 3.27 -7.72
CA LEU A 56 4.26 4.44 -7.92
C LEU A 56 5.67 4.20 -7.38
N ARG A 57 5.79 3.50 -6.25
CA ARG A 57 7.09 3.08 -5.69
C ARG A 57 7.83 2.17 -6.67
N ALA A 58 7.20 1.11 -7.16
CA ALA A 58 7.82 0.17 -8.09
C ALA A 58 8.22 0.86 -9.40
N LEU A 59 7.34 1.71 -9.95
CA LEU A 59 7.64 2.48 -11.15
C LEU A 59 8.85 3.41 -10.95
N TYR A 60 8.91 4.10 -9.82
CA TYR A 60 9.99 5.04 -9.54
C TYR A 60 11.34 4.34 -9.32
N TRP A 61 11.36 3.24 -8.57
CA TRP A 61 12.63 2.60 -8.16
C TRP A 61 13.10 1.49 -9.10
N ASP A 62 12.18 0.80 -9.77
CA ASP A 62 12.50 -0.38 -10.57
C ASP A 62 12.42 -0.07 -12.08
N VAL A 63 11.42 0.71 -12.51
CA VAL A 63 11.17 0.96 -13.95
C VAL A 63 11.87 2.22 -14.46
N MET A 64 11.81 3.34 -13.73
CA MET A 64 12.42 4.60 -14.16
C MET A 64 13.94 4.51 -14.41
N PRO A 65 14.76 3.81 -13.59
CA PRO A 65 16.19 3.69 -13.87
C PRO A 65 16.44 3.03 -15.23
N LEU A 66 15.76 1.91 -15.48
CA LEU A 66 15.87 1.17 -16.74
C LEU A 66 15.39 2.01 -17.93
N ALA A 67 14.24 2.69 -17.78
CA ALA A 67 13.66 3.49 -18.86
C ALA A 67 14.51 4.73 -19.20
N LEU A 68 15.04 5.43 -18.20
CA LEU A 68 15.85 6.64 -18.44
C LEU A 68 17.24 6.29 -18.97
N ASP A 69 17.91 5.30 -18.39
CA ASP A 69 19.25 4.91 -18.84
C ASP A 69 19.22 4.20 -20.21
N ALA A 70 18.08 3.64 -20.63
CA ALA A 70 17.89 3.14 -21.99
C ALA A 70 17.85 4.26 -23.05
N VAL A 71 17.43 5.47 -22.69
CA VAL A 71 17.42 6.64 -23.60
C VAL A 71 18.79 7.30 -23.64
N TYR A 72 19.36 7.58 -22.47
CA TYR A 72 20.70 8.13 -22.34
C TYR A 72 21.36 7.64 -21.07
N ASN A 73 22.54 7.03 -21.21
CA ASN A 73 23.23 6.39 -20.11
C ASN A 73 23.61 7.42 -19.02
N GLY A 74 23.18 7.18 -17.77
CA GLY A 74 23.42 8.07 -16.64
C GLY A 74 22.33 9.12 -16.41
N SER A 75 21.29 9.18 -17.26
CA SER A 75 20.13 10.06 -17.05
C SER A 75 19.39 9.77 -15.77
N TRP A 76 19.30 8.51 -15.33
CA TRP A 76 18.72 8.19 -14.03
C TRP A 76 19.53 8.84 -12.91
N SER A 77 20.85 8.73 -12.92
CA SER A 77 21.72 9.30 -11.89
C SER A 77 21.57 10.83 -11.80
N ALA A 78 21.55 11.52 -12.94
CA ALA A 78 21.35 12.97 -13.00
C ALA A 78 19.98 13.38 -12.46
N TRP A 79 18.91 12.72 -12.92
CA TRP A 79 17.55 12.99 -12.46
C TRP A 79 17.36 12.68 -10.97
N HIS A 80 17.88 11.54 -10.53
CA HIS A 80 17.82 11.10 -9.14
C HIS A 80 18.64 12.02 -8.22
N GLY A 81 19.73 12.60 -8.73
CA GLY A 81 20.48 13.66 -8.05
C GLY A 81 19.69 14.95 -7.85
N MET A 82 18.81 15.31 -8.79
CA MET A 82 17.96 16.51 -8.69
C MET A 82 16.75 16.31 -7.77
N VAL A 83 16.01 15.21 -7.94
CA VAL A 83 14.77 14.93 -7.18
C VAL A 83 15.08 14.36 -5.79
N GLY A 84 16.16 13.57 -5.70
CA GLY A 84 16.58 12.91 -4.48
C GLY A 84 15.68 11.75 -4.04
N ARG A 85 16.11 11.11 -2.96
CA ARG A 85 15.34 10.07 -2.25
C ARG A 85 14.18 10.59 -1.37
N PRO A 86 14.24 11.78 -0.74
CA PRO A 86 13.23 12.18 0.23
C PRO A 86 11.85 12.44 -0.36
N ILE A 87 11.76 13.19 -1.47
CA ILE A 87 10.49 13.68 -2.01
C ILE A 87 9.55 12.52 -2.39
N PRO A 88 9.98 11.52 -3.19
CA PRO A 88 9.12 10.39 -3.54
C PRO A 88 8.69 9.61 -2.30
N ASN A 89 9.59 9.39 -1.35
CA ASN A 89 9.28 8.66 -0.11
C ASN A 89 8.27 9.40 0.77
N ILE A 90 8.31 10.73 0.84
CA ILE A 90 7.32 11.54 1.56
C ILE A 90 5.95 11.40 0.90
N VAL A 91 5.87 11.58 -0.42
CA VAL A 91 4.60 11.46 -1.17
C VAL A 91 4.00 10.06 -1.01
N LEU A 92 4.81 9.03 -1.20
CA LEU A 92 4.40 7.64 -1.03
C LEU A 92 3.99 7.34 0.42
N GLY A 93 4.74 7.85 1.39
CA GLY A 93 4.44 7.73 2.81
C GLY A 93 3.09 8.34 3.16
N LEU A 94 2.76 9.52 2.63
CA LEU A 94 1.46 10.16 2.83
C LEU A 94 0.31 9.34 2.25
N LEU A 95 0.49 8.76 1.05
CA LEU A 95 -0.50 7.85 0.47
C LEU A 95 -0.72 6.60 1.34
N PHE A 96 0.35 6.00 1.88
CA PHE A 96 0.24 4.87 2.79
C PHE A 96 -0.43 5.24 4.12
N ILE A 97 -0.10 6.40 4.69
CA ILE A 97 -0.75 6.90 5.92
C ILE A 97 -2.25 7.09 5.67
N TRP A 98 -2.62 7.67 4.53
CA TRP A 98 -4.02 7.92 4.21
C TRP A 98 -4.77 6.61 3.91
N GLY A 99 -4.21 5.71 3.10
CA GLY A 99 -4.78 4.39 2.85
C GLY A 99 -4.91 3.56 4.13
N GLY A 100 -3.89 3.60 4.99
CA GLY A 100 -3.90 2.98 6.32
C GLY A 100 -5.01 3.54 7.22
N ARG A 101 -5.23 4.87 7.23
CA ARG A 101 -6.36 5.48 7.94
C ARG A 101 -7.70 4.91 7.47
N HIS A 102 -7.91 4.74 6.16
CA HIS A 102 -9.14 4.14 5.65
C HIS A 102 -9.32 2.71 6.13
N LEU A 103 -8.26 1.90 6.14
CA LEU A 103 -8.32 0.54 6.69
C LEU A 103 -8.59 0.52 8.19
N LEU A 104 -8.00 1.45 8.97
CA LEU A 104 -8.28 1.56 10.40
C LEU A 104 -9.75 1.91 10.68
N VAL A 105 -10.32 2.84 9.91
CA VAL A 105 -11.75 3.18 10.03
C VAL A 105 -12.62 2.00 9.62
N LEU A 106 -12.26 1.28 8.56
CA LEU A 106 -12.92 0.03 8.18
C LEU A 106 -12.93 -0.97 9.34
N PHE A 107 -11.77 -1.26 9.93
CA PHE A 107 -11.68 -2.19 11.07
C PHE A 107 -12.59 -1.74 12.22
N TRP A 108 -12.67 -0.44 12.48
CA TRP A 108 -13.55 0.09 13.52
C TRP A 108 -15.03 -0.09 13.20
N LEU A 109 -15.43 0.13 11.94
CA LEU A 109 -16.82 -0.05 11.47
C LEU A 109 -17.26 -1.52 11.52
N LEU A 110 -16.34 -2.47 11.30
CA LEU A 110 -16.60 -3.91 11.37
C LEU A 110 -16.86 -4.40 12.81
N ILE A 111 -16.51 -3.61 13.83
CA ILE A 111 -16.83 -3.95 15.22
C ILE A 111 -18.33 -3.78 15.46
N PRO A 112 -19.02 -4.77 16.06
CA PRO A 112 -20.42 -4.64 16.47
C PRO A 112 -20.65 -3.44 17.39
N GLU A 113 -21.77 -2.74 17.25
CA GLU A 113 -22.05 -1.48 17.97
C GLU A 113 -21.89 -1.59 19.48
N HIS A 114 -22.39 -2.67 20.08
CA HIS A 114 -22.29 -2.92 21.53
C HIS A 114 -20.83 -3.06 22.03
N ALA A 115 -19.88 -3.36 21.14
CA ALA A 115 -18.47 -3.51 21.46
C ALA A 115 -17.61 -2.30 21.09
N ARG A 116 -18.09 -1.39 20.22
CA ARG A 116 -17.30 -0.25 19.70
C ARG A 116 -16.76 0.67 20.80
N CYS A 117 -17.50 0.89 21.88
CA CYS A 117 -17.07 1.76 22.99
C CYS A 117 -15.77 1.31 23.68
N ARG A 118 -15.34 0.06 23.49
CA ARG A 118 -14.11 -0.51 24.09
C ARG A 118 -12.88 -0.36 23.19
N TYR A 119 -13.05 0.15 21.97
CA TYR A 119 -12.01 0.25 20.96
C TYR A 119 -11.98 1.65 20.35
N SER A 120 -10.78 2.17 20.18
CA SER A 120 -10.50 3.35 19.36
C SER A 120 -10.17 2.93 17.92
N ILE A 121 -10.16 3.87 16.97
CA ILE A 121 -9.77 3.61 15.58
C ILE A 121 -8.39 2.93 15.49
N LEU A 122 -7.44 3.31 16.36
CA LEU A 122 -6.10 2.74 16.40
C LEU A 122 -6.07 1.31 16.97
N THR A 123 -7.00 0.96 17.86
CA THR A 123 -7.05 -0.36 18.50
C THR A 123 -8.04 -1.32 17.82
N ALA A 124 -8.81 -0.82 16.85
CA ALA A 124 -9.80 -1.59 16.11
C ALA A 124 -9.25 -2.81 15.35
N PRO A 125 -8.04 -2.79 14.76
CA PRO A 125 -7.46 -3.96 14.09
C PRO A 125 -7.26 -5.17 15.01
N PHE A 126 -7.29 -4.97 16.33
CA PHE A 126 -7.10 -6.02 17.33
C PHE A 126 -8.43 -6.61 17.85
N TYR A 127 -9.54 -6.37 17.15
CA TYR A 127 -10.83 -7.00 17.43
C TYR A 127 -10.97 -8.33 16.65
N PRO A 128 -11.51 -9.41 17.27
CA PRO A 128 -11.77 -9.55 18.69
C PRO A 128 -10.47 -9.83 19.46
N ARG A 129 -10.34 -9.33 20.70
CA ARG A 129 -9.17 -9.58 21.57
C ARG A 129 -8.86 -11.08 21.78
N ALA A 130 -9.87 -11.94 21.62
CA ALA A 130 -9.72 -13.39 21.71
C ALA A 130 -9.03 -14.03 20.49
N ALA A 131 -8.83 -13.29 19.40
CA ALA A 131 -8.16 -13.79 18.21
C ALA A 131 -6.71 -14.21 18.56
N PRO A 132 -6.24 -15.37 18.09
CA PRO A 132 -4.91 -15.90 18.41
C PRO A 132 -3.78 -14.93 17.99
N MET A 133 -3.97 -14.13 16.94
CA MET A 133 -3.00 -13.13 16.49
C MET A 133 -2.78 -12.00 17.51
N CYS A 134 -3.85 -11.53 18.17
CA CYS A 134 -3.74 -10.53 19.24
C CYS A 134 -2.99 -11.08 20.45
N ARG A 135 -3.22 -12.35 20.80
CA ARG A 135 -2.47 -13.04 21.86
C ARG A 135 -0.98 -13.16 21.51
N ALA A 136 -0.66 -13.46 20.24
CA ALA A 136 0.72 -13.53 19.76
C ALA A 136 1.43 -12.16 19.87
N ILE A 137 0.78 -11.07 19.43
CA ILE A 137 1.35 -9.71 19.50
C ILE A 137 1.57 -9.28 20.96
N VAL A 138 0.61 -9.54 21.85
CA VAL A 138 0.77 -9.25 23.29
C VAL A 138 1.91 -10.08 23.89
N SER A 139 2.02 -11.36 23.53
CA SER A 139 3.11 -12.22 24.01
C SER A 139 4.49 -11.75 23.55
N LEU A 140 4.60 -11.25 22.31
CA LEU A 140 5.82 -10.66 21.76
C LEU A 140 6.19 -9.37 22.49
N LEU A 141 5.23 -8.47 22.72
CA LEU A 141 5.46 -7.22 23.45
C LEU A 141 5.88 -7.44 24.90
N VAL A 142 5.32 -8.45 25.57
CA VAL A 142 5.72 -8.83 26.94
C VAL A 142 7.13 -9.41 26.96
N ARG A 143 7.51 -10.23 25.96
CA ARG A 143 8.89 -10.74 25.83
C ARG A 143 9.90 -9.61 25.58
N TRP A 144 9.54 -8.63 24.77
CA TRP A 144 10.43 -7.52 24.43
C TRP A 144 10.69 -6.55 25.60
N ARG A 145 9.83 -6.56 26.62
CA ARG A 145 9.98 -5.74 27.84
C ARG A 145 10.79 -6.42 28.96
N ARG A 146 11.15 -7.70 28.80
CA ARG A 146 12.02 -8.44 29.73
C ARG A 146 13.42 -8.52 29.15
#